data_AF-A0A0D0DTG0-F1
#
_entry.id   AF-A0A0D0DTG0-F1
#
_cell.length_a   1.000
_cell.length_b   1.000
_cell.length_c   1.000
_cell.angle_alpha   90.00
_cell.angle_beta   90.00
_cell.angle_gamma   90.00
#
_symmetry.space_group_name_H-M   'P 1'
#
loop_
_entity.id
_entity.type
_entity.pdbx_description
1 polymer ?
#
loop_
_entity_poly.entity_id
_entity_poly.type
_entity_poly.pdbx_seq_one_letter_code
_entity_poly.pdbx_strand_id
1 'polypeptide(L)'
;MSTPPPTTPGQHRGTPILTDPYFSESDYLKCNPDNEQGCTCCRLTQPVVCCGIHHPDTFVSYSSHIPKPPAIPTCSCLQPYTKVRQDLMLQDVLDDWCEEKTIAVYGWARLNDLGPSLVMSNATLNHIIDCVHHHKIHIIPDFKKETGCTHADQFDTEVIAFIKKITSSSSHPLCINTSKIKLEHVHHCEQCTAITSIKC
;
A
#
# COMPACT_ATOMS: atom_id res chain seq x y z
N MET A 1 -27.76 -53.58 -6.95
CA MET A 1 -27.07 -52.53 -6.18
C MET A 1 -26.85 -51.38 -7.14
N SER A 2 -27.66 -50.34 -7.00
CA SER A 2 -27.83 -49.26 -8.00
C SER A 2 -26.78 -48.18 -7.82
N THR A 3 -26.14 -47.81 -8.93
CA THR A 3 -25.18 -46.69 -9.03
C THR A 3 -25.89 -45.34 -8.86
N PRO A 4 -25.30 -44.36 -8.15
CA PRO A 4 -25.85 -43.01 -8.05
C PRO A 4 -25.58 -42.20 -9.34
N PRO A 5 -26.45 -41.22 -9.68
CA PRO A 5 -26.27 -40.36 -10.84
C PRO A 5 -25.18 -39.28 -10.63
N PRO A 6 -24.57 -38.76 -11.70
CA PRO A 6 -23.51 -37.76 -11.62
C PRO A 6 -24.04 -36.36 -11.27
N THR A 7 -23.37 -35.74 -10.30
CA THR A 7 -23.56 -34.37 -9.82
C THR A 7 -23.19 -33.34 -10.91
N THR A 8 -24.13 -32.47 -11.25
CA THR A 8 -23.93 -31.33 -12.16
C THR A 8 -23.06 -30.24 -11.51
N PRO A 9 -22.06 -29.65 -12.19
CA PRO A 9 -21.32 -28.52 -11.65
C PRO A 9 -22.04 -27.18 -11.90
N GLY A 10 -22.25 -26.44 -10.81
CA GLY A 10 -21.97 -25.00 -10.72
C GLY A 10 -22.76 -24.06 -11.62
N GLN A 11 -23.92 -23.63 -11.11
CA GLN A 11 -24.67 -22.47 -11.59
C GLN A 11 -23.78 -21.21 -11.62
N HIS A 12 -23.87 -20.46 -12.72
CA HIS A 12 -23.37 -19.09 -12.83
C HIS A 12 -23.90 -18.24 -11.69
N ARG A 13 -23.01 -17.74 -10.83
CA ARG A 13 -23.31 -16.66 -9.88
C ARG A 13 -23.42 -15.35 -10.66
N GLY A 14 -24.57 -15.14 -11.29
CA GLY A 14 -25.02 -13.81 -11.66
C GLY A 14 -25.36 -13.07 -10.37
N THR A 15 -24.65 -12.00 -10.08
CA THR A 15 -25.00 -11.07 -9.01
C THR A 15 -26.41 -10.55 -9.28
N PRO A 16 -27.37 -10.63 -8.34
CA PRO A 16 -28.64 -9.95 -8.51
C PRO A 16 -28.36 -8.46 -8.56
N ILE A 17 -28.69 -7.82 -9.67
CA ILE A 17 -28.82 -6.37 -9.72
C ILE A 17 -29.85 -6.02 -8.65
N LEU A 18 -29.41 -5.27 -7.64
CA LEU A 18 -30.26 -4.69 -6.62
C LEU A 18 -31.22 -3.73 -7.36
N THR A 19 -32.36 -4.25 -7.79
CA THR A 19 -33.45 -3.41 -8.26
C THR A 19 -34.12 -2.85 -7.02
N ASP A 20 -33.86 -1.58 -6.77
CA ASP A 20 -34.50 -0.79 -5.73
C ASP A 20 -36.04 -0.90 -5.90
N PRO A 21 -36.80 -1.41 -4.91
CA PRO A 21 -38.23 -1.66 -5.07
C PRO A 21 -39.09 -0.39 -5.01
N TYR A 22 -38.47 0.80 -5.05
CA TYR A 22 -39.15 2.10 -5.03
C TYR A 22 -39.19 2.81 -6.40
N PHE A 23 -39.32 2.07 -7.51
CA PHE A 23 -39.74 2.69 -8.78
C PHE A 23 -41.25 2.94 -8.74
N SER A 24 -41.66 3.94 -7.96
CA SER A 24 -43.02 4.46 -7.94
C SER A 24 -43.37 5.04 -9.31
N GLU A 25 -44.49 4.58 -9.88
CA GLU A 25 -45.28 5.19 -10.95
C GLU A 25 -44.53 6.13 -11.90
N SER A 26 -44.21 5.61 -13.07
CA SER A 26 -43.57 6.28 -14.18
C SER A 26 -44.08 7.71 -14.48
N ASP A 27 -43.32 8.72 -14.02
CA ASP A 27 -43.56 10.15 -14.28
C ASP A 27 -43.64 10.50 -15.79
N TYR A 28 -43.13 9.64 -16.68
CA TYR A 28 -43.15 9.86 -18.13
C TYR A 28 -44.56 9.85 -18.74
N LEU A 29 -45.57 9.32 -18.03
CA LEU A 29 -46.98 9.33 -18.47
C LEU A 29 -47.67 10.68 -18.24
N LYS A 30 -47.13 11.56 -17.36
CA LYS A 30 -47.70 12.90 -17.11
C LYS A 30 -47.59 13.83 -18.31
N CYS A 31 -46.63 13.60 -19.20
CA CYS A 31 -46.37 14.49 -20.33
C CYS A 31 -47.36 14.29 -21.49
N ASN A 32 -47.92 13.10 -21.64
CA ASN A 32 -48.95 12.81 -22.63
C ASN A 32 -49.93 11.76 -22.10
N PRO A 33 -51.04 12.18 -21.45
CA PRO A 33 -52.01 11.26 -20.87
C PRO A 33 -52.80 10.47 -21.91
N ASP A 34 -52.83 10.93 -23.17
CA ASP A 34 -53.52 10.25 -24.28
C ASP A 34 -52.68 9.14 -24.91
N ASN A 35 -51.41 9.00 -24.50
CA ASN A 35 -50.54 7.91 -24.92
C ASN A 35 -50.05 7.12 -23.71
N GLU A 36 -50.51 5.88 -23.61
CA GLU A 36 -50.10 4.91 -22.57
C GLU A 36 -48.59 4.62 -22.56
N GLN A 37 -47.86 5.05 -23.59
CA GLN A 37 -46.41 4.86 -23.73
C GLN A 37 -45.59 6.13 -23.41
N GLY A 38 -46.25 7.24 -23.06
CA GLY A 38 -45.60 8.55 -22.85
C GLY A 38 -45.13 9.21 -24.17
N CYS A 39 -44.66 10.46 -24.11
CA CYS A 39 -44.11 11.13 -25.28
C CYS A 39 -42.69 10.61 -25.61
N THR A 40 -42.24 10.78 -26.86
CA THR A 40 -40.91 10.35 -27.30
C THR A 40 -39.76 11.04 -26.55
N CYS A 41 -40.00 12.20 -25.94
CA CYS A 41 -39.02 12.90 -25.10
C CYS A 41 -38.90 12.31 -23.68
N CYS A 42 -40.02 11.84 -23.11
CA CYS A 42 -40.05 11.30 -21.75
C CYS A 42 -39.86 9.78 -21.71
N ARG A 43 -40.10 9.09 -22.83
CA ARG A 43 -39.82 7.67 -22.99
C ARG A 43 -38.33 7.45 -23.25
N LEU A 44 -37.59 7.07 -22.21
CA LEU A 44 -36.23 6.55 -22.38
C LEU A 44 -36.30 5.20 -23.09
N THR A 45 -36.02 5.18 -24.39
CA THR A 45 -35.84 3.92 -25.12
C THR A 45 -34.57 3.26 -24.59
N GLN A 46 -34.68 2.06 -24.01
CA GLN A 46 -33.52 1.30 -23.58
C GLN A 46 -32.63 1.05 -24.80
N PRO A 47 -31.38 1.55 -24.82
CA PRO A 47 -30.52 1.33 -25.95
C PRO A 47 -30.17 -0.15 -26.03
N VAL A 48 -30.15 -0.70 -27.25
CA VAL A 48 -29.79 -2.11 -27.52
C VAL A 48 -28.38 -2.44 -27.03
N VAL A 49 -27.53 -1.42 -26.88
CA VAL A 49 -26.18 -1.52 -26.30
C VAL A 49 -25.97 -0.37 -25.33
N CYS A 50 -25.49 -0.66 -24.10
CA CYS A 50 -25.27 0.33 -23.04
C CYS A 50 -24.33 1.48 -23.46
N CYS A 51 -23.34 1.18 -24.31
CA CYS A 51 -22.54 2.12 -25.09
C CYS A 51 -21.84 1.33 -26.21
N GLY A 52 -21.37 1.98 -27.29
CA GLY A 52 -20.73 1.32 -28.44
C GLY A 52 -19.45 0.50 -28.15
N ILE A 53 -19.09 0.35 -26.88
CA ILE A 53 -17.95 -0.39 -26.34
C ILE A 53 -18.37 -1.81 -25.90
N HIS A 54 -19.65 -2.06 -25.65
CA HIS A 54 -20.16 -3.34 -25.10
C HIS A 54 -20.69 -4.31 -26.17
N HIS A 55 -20.17 -4.28 -27.39
CA HIS A 55 -20.54 -5.31 -28.37
C HIS A 55 -19.86 -6.63 -27.98
N PRO A 56 -20.57 -7.74 -27.73
CA PRO A 56 -19.95 -8.99 -27.28
C PRO A 56 -18.88 -9.49 -28.27
N ASP A 57 -19.08 -9.25 -29.56
CA ASP A 57 -18.13 -9.67 -30.60
C ASP A 57 -16.79 -8.92 -30.55
N THR A 58 -16.71 -7.72 -29.95
CA THR A 58 -15.42 -7.02 -29.77
C THR A 58 -14.55 -7.66 -28.68
N PHE A 59 -15.10 -8.56 -27.87
CA PHE A 59 -14.37 -9.25 -26.80
C PHE A 59 -13.93 -10.68 -27.16
N VAL A 60 -14.33 -11.19 -28.33
CA VAL A 60 -14.01 -12.56 -28.77
C VAL A 60 -12.50 -12.80 -28.86
N SER A 61 -11.72 -11.78 -29.20
CA SER A 61 -10.25 -11.86 -29.21
C SER A 61 -9.64 -12.06 -27.81
N TYR A 62 -10.30 -11.57 -26.76
CA TYR A 62 -9.90 -11.72 -25.36
C TYR A 62 -10.38 -13.04 -24.74
N SER A 63 -11.30 -13.75 -25.41
CA SER A 63 -11.76 -15.09 -25.02
C SER A 63 -10.75 -16.20 -25.34
N SER A 64 -9.61 -15.86 -25.93
CA SER A 64 -8.53 -16.83 -26.15
C SER A 64 -8.01 -17.35 -24.81
N HIS A 65 -8.07 -18.66 -24.62
CA HIS A 65 -7.42 -19.35 -23.50
C HIS A 65 -5.90 -19.27 -23.68
N ILE A 66 -5.33 -18.10 -23.40
CA ILE A 66 -3.87 -17.95 -23.28
C ILE A 66 -3.49 -18.76 -22.04
N PRO A 67 -2.69 -19.84 -22.17
CA PRO A 67 -2.19 -20.56 -21.02
C PRO A 67 -1.43 -19.55 -20.16
N LYS A 68 -1.95 -19.24 -18.98
CA LYS A 68 -1.27 -18.34 -18.05
C LYS A 68 0.09 -18.98 -17.77
N PRO A 69 1.21 -18.33 -18.10
CA PRO A 69 2.51 -18.85 -17.72
C PRO A 69 2.52 -19.12 -16.21
N PRO A 70 3.21 -20.17 -15.73
CA PRO A 70 3.39 -20.36 -14.30
C PRO A 70 3.93 -19.04 -13.73
N ALA A 71 3.19 -18.43 -12.81
CA ALA A 71 3.63 -17.21 -12.18
C ALA A 71 4.89 -17.54 -11.39
N ILE A 72 6.04 -17.00 -11.83
CA ILE A 72 7.26 -17.05 -11.04
C ILE A 72 6.99 -16.12 -9.84
N PRO A 73 7.06 -16.61 -8.59
CA PRO A 73 6.91 -15.76 -7.43
C PRO A 73 7.95 -14.64 -7.50
N THR A 74 7.49 -13.39 -7.57
CA THR A 74 8.36 -12.22 -7.68
C THR A 74 9.12 -11.99 -6.38
N CYS A 75 8.47 -12.35 -5.25
CA CYS A 75 9.03 -12.28 -3.93
C CYS A 75 9.04 -13.68 -3.31
N SER A 76 10.04 -13.88 -2.47
CA SER A 76 10.22 -15.16 -1.82
C SER A 76 9.23 -15.30 -0.65
N CYS A 77 8.51 -16.43 -0.57
CA CYS A 77 7.62 -16.70 0.56
C CYS A 77 8.48 -16.97 1.80
N LEU A 78 8.45 -16.05 2.77
CA LEU A 78 9.22 -16.15 4.01
C LEU A 78 8.46 -16.99 5.03
N GLN A 79 9.18 -17.86 5.74
CA GLN A 79 8.57 -18.66 6.80
C GLN A 79 8.34 -17.78 8.03
N PRO A 80 7.26 -17.99 8.80
CA PRO A 80 7.07 -17.30 10.07
C PRO A 80 8.23 -17.60 11.02
N TYR A 81 8.68 -16.57 11.73
CA TYR A 81 9.78 -16.68 12.68
C TYR A 81 9.55 -15.75 13.88
N THR A 82 10.35 -15.93 14.93
CA THR A 82 10.37 -15.01 16.08
C THR A 82 11.54 -14.06 15.92
N LYS A 83 11.29 -12.75 15.92
CA LYS A 83 12.33 -11.72 15.82
C LYS A 83 13.39 -11.92 16.91
N VAL A 84 14.64 -12.01 16.50
CA VAL A 84 15.80 -12.06 17.41
C VAL A 84 16.33 -10.66 17.67
N ARG A 85 17.32 -10.54 18.56
CA ARG A 85 17.90 -9.25 18.94
C ARG A 85 18.40 -8.44 17.74
N GLN A 86 19.02 -9.08 16.73
CA GLN A 86 19.47 -8.36 15.53
C GLN A 86 18.29 -7.77 14.73
N ASP A 87 17.17 -8.48 14.64
CA ASP A 87 15.98 -8.02 13.91
C ASP A 87 15.36 -6.81 14.59
N LEU A 88 15.31 -6.83 15.93
CA LEU A 88 14.82 -5.70 16.73
C LEU A 88 15.76 -4.49 16.62
N MET A 89 17.08 -4.71 16.69
CA MET A 89 18.05 -3.63 16.50
C MET A 89 17.96 -3.02 15.09
N LEU A 90 17.72 -3.83 14.06
CA LEU A 90 17.53 -3.33 12.70
C LEU A 90 16.23 -2.56 12.59
N GLN A 91 15.17 -3.03 13.24
CA GLN A 91 13.91 -2.31 13.30
C GLN A 91 14.07 -0.92 13.91
N ASP A 92 14.67 -0.82 15.11
CA ASP A 92 14.87 0.47 15.80
C ASP A 92 15.67 1.45 14.93
N VAL A 93 16.76 0.99 14.30
CA VAL A 93 17.60 1.83 13.43
C VAL A 93 16.84 2.30 12.19
N LEU A 94 16.00 1.46 11.60
CA LEU A 94 15.20 1.82 10.44
C LEU A 94 14.06 2.78 10.78
N ASP A 95 13.44 2.61 11.95
CA ASP A 95 12.38 3.49 12.43
C ASP A 95 12.94 4.90 12.71
N ASP A 96 14.05 5.01 13.46
CA ASP A 96 14.75 6.27 13.71
C ASP A 96 15.17 6.95 12.38
N TRP A 97 15.73 6.17 11.45
CA TRP A 97 16.13 6.67 10.15
C TRP A 97 14.94 7.19 9.32
N CYS A 98 13.78 6.52 9.35
CA CYS A 98 12.59 6.99 8.64
C CYS A 98 12.06 8.31 9.21
N GLU A 99 12.10 8.49 10.53
CA GLU A 99 11.75 9.76 11.17
C GLU A 99 12.71 10.88 10.73
N GLU A 100 14.01 10.65 10.84
CA GLU A 100 15.05 11.61 10.44
C GLU A 100 14.92 12.00 8.96
N LYS A 101 14.74 11.01 8.07
CA LYS A 101 14.56 11.25 6.64
C LYS A 101 13.27 11.99 6.33
N THR A 102 12.19 11.71 7.07
CA THR A 102 10.92 12.42 6.85
C THR A 102 11.06 13.89 7.22
N ILE A 103 11.75 14.19 8.32
CA ILE A 103 12.07 15.58 8.69
C ILE A 103 12.94 16.23 7.62
N ALA A 104 13.99 15.55 7.15
CA ALA A 104 14.94 16.11 6.19
C ALA A 104 14.32 16.38 4.81
N VAL A 105 13.44 15.51 4.32
CA VAL A 105 12.86 15.61 2.97
C VAL A 105 11.55 16.40 2.96
N TYR A 106 10.71 16.22 3.98
CA TYR A 106 9.33 16.74 3.99
C TYR A 106 9.07 17.76 5.11
N GLY A 107 10.00 17.93 6.05
CA GLY A 107 9.88 18.85 7.16
C GLY A 107 9.14 18.26 8.37
N TRP A 108 9.38 18.88 9.53
CA TRP A 108 8.83 18.43 10.82
C TRP A 108 7.29 18.40 10.87
N ALA A 109 6.62 19.36 10.22
CA ALA A 109 5.15 19.38 10.16
C ALA A 109 4.60 18.11 9.49
N ARG A 110 5.21 17.65 8.39
CA ARG A 110 4.79 16.43 7.68
C ARG A 110 5.01 15.17 8.50
N LEU A 111 6.09 15.10 9.29
CA LEU A 111 6.28 13.99 10.23
C LEU A 111 5.13 13.92 11.24
N ASN A 112 4.65 15.05 11.78
CA ASN A 112 3.55 15.03 12.75
C ASN A 112 2.19 14.68 12.12
N ASP A 113 1.93 15.17 10.90
CA ASP A 113 0.65 14.96 10.24
C ASP A 113 0.51 13.55 9.62
N LEU A 114 1.60 13.03 9.03
CA LEU A 114 1.59 11.81 8.20
C LEU A 114 2.48 10.69 8.73
N GLY A 115 3.39 11.00 9.66
CA GLY A 115 4.32 10.03 10.23
C GLY A 115 5.51 9.67 9.33
N PRO A 116 6.43 8.83 9.84
CA PRO A 116 7.66 8.44 9.14
C PRO A 116 7.42 7.54 7.91
N SER A 117 6.21 6.98 7.80
CA SER A 117 5.80 6.10 6.70
C SER A 117 5.81 6.77 5.32
N LEU A 118 5.96 8.10 5.27
CA LEU A 118 6.07 8.89 4.05
C LEU A 118 7.39 8.63 3.29
N VAL A 119 8.46 8.28 4.01
CA VAL A 119 9.73 7.87 3.41
C VAL A 119 9.68 6.40 3.00
N MET A 120 9.24 5.53 3.91
CA MET A 120 9.14 4.10 3.66
C MET A 120 8.01 3.51 4.49
N SER A 121 7.13 2.73 3.85
CA SER A 121 5.99 2.15 4.56
C SER A 121 6.43 1.12 5.60
N ASN A 122 5.67 0.99 6.69
CA ASN A 122 5.92 -0.04 7.71
C ASN A 122 5.90 -1.45 7.13
N ALA A 123 5.11 -1.69 6.08
CA ALA A 123 5.07 -2.98 5.39
C ALA A 123 6.41 -3.27 4.69
N THR A 124 6.98 -2.26 4.02
CA THR A 124 8.31 -2.36 3.39
C THR A 124 9.41 -2.57 4.45
N LEU A 125 9.37 -1.83 5.56
CA LEU A 125 10.34 -1.99 6.65
C LEU A 125 10.31 -3.40 7.25
N ASN A 126 9.11 -3.91 7.57
CA ASN A 126 8.96 -5.29 8.06
C ASN A 126 9.47 -6.29 7.03
N HIS A 127 9.14 -6.11 5.75
CA HIS A 127 9.63 -6.99 4.70
C HIS A 127 11.17 -6.98 4.58
N ILE A 128 11.82 -5.83 4.72
CA ILE A 128 13.29 -5.73 4.75
C ILE A 128 13.85 -6.53 5.92
N ILE A 129 13.30 -6.36 7.12
CA ILE A 129 13.72 -7.09 8.32
C ILE A 129 13.55 -8.59 8.10
N ASP A 130 12.39 -9.02 7.59
CA ASP A 130 12.12 -10.43 7.30
C ASP A 130 13.11 -11.00 6.27
N CYS A 131 13.42 -10.25 5.21
CA CYS A 131 14.39 -10.66 4.20
C CYS A 131 15.82 -10.73 4.75
N VAL A 132 16.22 -9.81 5.63
CA VAL A 132 17.53 -9.82 6.28
C VAL A 132 17.66 -11.00 7.22
N HIS A 133 16.61 -11.30 8.00
CA HIS A 133 16.55 -12.47 8.87
C HIS A 133 16.80 -13.77 8.08
N HIS A 134 16.20 -13.88 6.90
CA HIS A 134 16.37 -15.03 6.00
C HIS A 134 17.59 -14.92 5.08
N HIS A 135 18.49 -13.96 5.31
CA HIS A 135 19.72 -13.75 4.54
C HIS A 135 19.48 -13.60 3.02
N LYS A 136 18.43 -12.85 2.66
CA LYS A 136 18.08 -12.60 1.24
C LYS A 136 18.61 -11.29 0.73
N ILE A 137 18.98 -10.35 1.60
CA ILE A 137 19.49 -9.03 1.24
C ILE A 137 20.92 -8.88 1.75
N HIS A 138 21.89 -8.85 0.83
CA HIS A 138 23.30 -8.56 1.14
C HIS A 138 23.82 -7.33 0.39
N ILE A 139 23.29 -7.11 -0.81
CA ILE A 139 23.67 -6.03 -1.71
C ILE A 139 22.43 -5.32 -2.28
N ILE A 140 22.65 -4.15 -2.87
CA ILE A 140 21.59 -3.32 -3.47
C ILE A 140 20.72 -4.09 -4.48
N PRO A 141 21.26 -4.91 -5.39
CA PRO A 141 20.43 -5.72 -6.30
C PRO A 141 19.44 -6.64 -5.59
N ASP A 142 19.85 -7.26 -4.48
CA ASP A 142 18.97 -8.13 -3.70
C ASP A 142 17.84 -7.32 -3.05
N PHE A 143 18.19 -6.16 -2.49
CA PHE A 143 17.22 -5.24 -1.90
C PHE A 143 16.17 -4.80 -2.93
N LYS A 144 16.60 -4.41 -4.13
CA LYS A 144 15.69 -4.03 -5.22
C LYS A 144 14.78 -5.18 -5.64
N LYS A 145 15.35 -6.39 -5.72
CA LYS A 145 14.61 -7.60 -6.08
C LYS A 145 13.54 -7.95 -5.06
N GLU A 146 13.88 -7.99 -3.77
CA GLU A 146 12.94 -8.43 -2.74
C GLU A 146 11.88 -7.35 -2.44
N THR A 147 12.28 -6.07 -2.35
CA THR A 147 11.34 -5.01 -1.97
C THR A 147 10.48 -4.49 -3.13
N GLY A 148 10.89 -4.70 -4.38
CA GLY A 148 10.24 -4.11 -5.55
C GLY A 148 10.19 -2.58 -5.51
N CYS A 149 10.97 -1.93 -4.63
CA CYS A 149 10.90 -0.50 -4.40
C CYS A 149 11.43 0.24 -5.62
N THR A 150 10.55 0.89 -6.37
CA THR A 150 10.90 1.70 -7.54
C THR A 150 11.73 2.94 -7.18
N HIS A 151 11.66 3.37 -5.92
CA HIS A 151 12.47 4.47 -5.37
C HIS A 151 13.72 3.98 -4.64
N ALA A 152 14.09 2.70 -4.81
CA ALA A 152 15.25 2.13 -4.16
C ALA A 152 16.51 2.97 -4.38
N ASP A 153 16.71 3.57 -5.56
CA ASP A 153 17.90 4.37 -5.88
C ASP A 153 18.17 5.53 -4.91
N GLN A 154 17.14 6.03 -4.21
CA GLN A 154 17.29 7.15 -3.28
C GLN A 154 17.76 6.71 -1.88
N PHE A 155 17.39 5.50 -1.45
CA PHE A 155 17.53 5.06 -0.06
C PHE A 155 18.29 3.74 0.12
N ASP A 156 18.50 2.99 -0.96
CA ASP A 156 19.10 1.65 -0.95
C ASP A 156 20.48 1.63 -0.28
N THR A 157 21.30 2.62 -0.56
CA THR A 157 22.69 2.68 -0.11
C THR A 157 22.77 2.83 1.41
N GLU A 158 21.92 3.66 2.01
CA GLU A 158 21.87 3.88 3.45
C GLU A 158 21.29 2.65 4.16
N VAL A 159 20.18 2.09 3.64
CA VAL A 159 19.54 0.90 4.20
C VAL A 159 20.50 -0.31 4.17
N ILE A 160 21.21 -0.53 3.06
CA ILE A 160 22.22 -1.58 2.95
C ILE A 160 23.38 -1.34 3.93
N ALA A 161 23.77 -0.09 4.20
CA ALA A 161 24.79 0.22 5.18
C ALA A 161 24.36 -0.19 6.60
N PHE A 162 23.09 0.07 6.99
CA PHE A 162 22.56 -0.38 8.28
C PHE A 162 22.53 -1.91 8.40
N ILE A 163 22.06 -2.60 7.37
CA ILE A 163 22.04 -4.07 7.32
C ILE A 163 23.46 -4.62 7.51
N LYS A 164 24.46 -4.07 6.81
CA LYS A 164 25.86 -4.47 6.94
C LYS A 164 26.43 -4.21 8.32
N LYS A 165 26.11 -3.06 8.92
CA LYS A 165 26.54 -2.70 10.27
C LYS A 165 26.03 -3.68 11.31
N ILE A 166 24.75 -4.04 11.25
CA ILE A 166 24.11 -4.93 12.23
C ILE A 166 24.58 -6.37 12.05
N THR A 167 24.67 -6.84 10.82
CA THR A 167 25.15 -8.21 10.51
C THR A 167 26.62 -8.40 10.89
N SER A 168 27.46 -7.37 10.72
CA SER A 168 28.89 -7.41 11.10
C SER A 168 29.11 -7.29 12.62
N SER A 169 28.21 -6.62 13.34
CA SER A 169 28.31 -6.47 14.80
C SER A 169 28.01 -7.77 15.57
N SER A 170 27.60 -8.83 14.86
CA SER A 170 27.31 -10.14 15.44
C SER A 170 28.55 -10.94 15.87
N SER A 171 29.78 -10.43 15.67
CA SER A 171 31.00 -11.13 16.09
C SER A 171 31.39 -10.94 17.55
N HIS A 172 30.65 -10.17 18.36
CA HIS A 172 30.89 -10.08 19.81
C HIS A 172 29.65 -9.56 20.58
N PRO A 173 29.31 -10.14 21.76
CA PRO A 173 28.20 -9.66 22.58
C PRO A 173 28.60 -8.38 23.30
N LEU A 174 28.30 -7.22 22.71
CA LEU A 174 28.37 -5.94 23.41
C LEU A 174 26.99 -5.28 23.45
N CYS A 175 26.57 -4.93 24.66
CA CYS A 175 25.42 -4.11 24.94
C CYS A 175 25.66 -2.72 24.36
N ILE A 176 24.93 -2.36 23.31
CA ILE A 176 24.86 -0.97 22.87
C ILE A 176 23.66 -0.38 23.60
N ASN A 177 23.92 0.41 24.64
CA ASN A 177 22.92 1.22 25.31
C ASN A 177 22.52 2.34 24.35
N THR A 178 21.31 2.29 23.80
CA THR A 178 20.69 3.42 23.11
C THR A 178 20.17 4.41 24.15
N SER A 179 21.10 5.12 24.79
CA SER A 179 20.75 6.30 25.57
C SER A 179 20.30 7.37 24.57
N LYS A 180 18.98 7.59 24.48
CA LYS A 180 18.40 8.75 23.78
C LYS A 180 19.06 10.01 24.31
N ILE A 181 19.96 10.63 23.53
CA ILE A 181 20.25 12.05 23.69
C ILE A 181 19.10 12.75 22.96
N LYS A 182 18.00 12.97 23.68
CA LYS A 182 17.00 13.95 23.31
C LYS A 182 17.71 15.30 23.36
N LEU A 183 18.29 15.71 22.24
CA LEU A 183 18.84 17.05 22.09
C LEU A 183 17.64 17.99 22.14
N GLU A 184 17.42 18.58 23.31
CA GLU A 184 16.55 19.74 23.48
C GLU A 184 17.07 20.84 22.56
N HIS A 185 16.52 20.92 21.34
CA HIS A 185 16.62 22.11 20.54
C HIS A 185 15.65 23.15 21.12
N VAL A 186 16.16 23.87 22.11
CA VAL A 186 15.75 25.23 22.41
C VAL A 186 16.07 26.07 21.17
N HIS A 187 15.05 26.37 20.37
CA HIS A 187 15.12 27.45 19.39
C HIS A 187 14.14 28.54 19.82
N HIS A 188 14.70 29.50 20.57
CA HIS A 188 14.55 30.94 20.36
C HIS A 188 13.12 31.45 20.08
N CYS A 189 12.39 31.75 21.15
CA CYS A 189 11.28 32.71 21.08
C CYS A 189 11.87 34.11 21.35
N GLU A 190 12.00 34.91 20.29
CA GLU A 190 12.29 36.35 20.35
C GLU A 190 11.13 37.08 21.05
N GLN A 191 11.20 37.24 22.37
CA GLN A 191 10.41 38.24 23.10
C GLN A 191 10.95 38.42 24.53
N CYS A 192 12.09 39.09 24.68
CA CYS A 192 12.46 39.79 25.92
C CYS A 192 13.35 40.99 25.56
N THR A 193 12.72 42.02 25.01
CA THR A 193 13.27 43.36 24.90
C THR A 193 13.21 44.04 26.27
N ALA A 194 14.32 44.68 26.66
CA ALA A 194 14.51 45.58 27.81
C ALA A 194 14.55 44.87 29.20
N ILE A 195 15.45 45.19 30.13
CA ILE A 195 15.89 46.51 30.58
C ILE A 195 17.34 46.46 31.10
N THR A 196 18.11 47.44 30.65
CA THR A 196 19.36 47.99 31.21
C THR A 196 19.53 47.89 32.73
N SER A 197 20.72 47.53 33.23
CA SER A 197 21.63 48.54 33.79
C SER A 197 22.99 47.95 34.21
N ILE A 198 24.01 48.55 33.63
CA ILE A 198 25.41 48.61 34.08
C ILE A 198 25.46 49.22 35.49
N LYS A 199 26.33 48.71 36.37
CA LYS A 199 27.34 49.50 37.10
C LYS A 199 28.30 48.62 37.92
N CYS A 200 29.57 48.75 37.53
CA CYS A 200 30.85 48.66 38.27
C CYS A 200 31.02 47.57 39.33
#